data_AF-A0A930B9A6-F1
#
_entry.id   AF-A0A930B9A6-F1
#
_cell.length_a   1.000
_cell.length_b   1.000
_cell.length_c   1.000
_cell.angle_alpha   90.00
_cell.angle_beta   90.00
_cell.angle_gamma   90.00
#
_symmetry.space_group_name_H-M   'P 1'
#
loop_
_entity.id
_entity.type
_entity.pdbx_description
1 polymer ?
#
loop_
_entity_poly.entity_id
_entity_poly.type
_entity_poly.pdbx_seq_one_letter_code
_entity_poly.pdbx_strand_id
1 'polypeptide(L)'
;VMNHDLPADHHNAPGVPDPVFCHILQHIKDNSYHIKDLLTSESSDIFLKYFRDSLRSLISIHILQSSDHQKKDIPDEFLLNHITGSFVEMVQWWVKNRMKQTPEELDFCFRSVIYPVI
;
A
#
# COMPACT_ATOMS: atom_id res chain seq x y z
N VAL A 1 -14.93 -24.88 13.47
CA VAL A 1 -13.45 -24.82 13.47
C VAL A 1 -13.04 -24.64 12.02
N MET A 2 -12.89 -23.39 11.57
CA MET A 2 -12.38 -23.11 10.22
C MET A 2 -10.87 -23.01 10.32
N ASN A 3 -10.17 -23.87 9.58
CA ASN A 3 -8.73 -23.81 9.40
C ASN A 3 -8.41 -22.56 8.59
N HIS A 4 -7.82 -21.55 9.23
CA HIS A 4 -7.08 -20.50 8.55
C HIS A 4 -5.75 -21.13 8.10
N ASP A 5 -5.77 -21.81 6.96
CA ASP A 5 -4.54 -22.09 6.21
C ASP A 5 -4.10 -20.77 5.56
N LEU A 6 -3.63 -19.84 6.39
CA LEU A 6 -2.85 -18.69 5.92
C LEU A 6 -1.54 -19.27 5.38
N PRO A 7 -1.17 -19.02 4.11
CA PRO A 7 0.16 -19.38 3.64
C PRO A 7 1.16 -18.69 4.56
N ALA A 8 2.12 -19.46 5.07
CA ALA A 8 3.14 -18.96 5.98
C ALA A 8 3.87 -17.77 5.34
N ASP A 9 3.64 -16.58 5.88
CA ASP A 9 4.24 -15.34 5.41
C ASP A 9 5.74 -15.35 5.76
N HIS A 10 6.57 -15.74 4.80
CA HIS A 10 8.02 -15.94 4.98
C HIS A 10 8.82 -14.62 5.08
N HIS A 11 8.17 -13.49 5.36
CA HIS A 11 8.78 -12.15 5.22
C HIS A 11 9.23 -11.48 6.53
N ASN A 12 9.10 -12.15 7.68
CA ASN A 12 9.65 -11.68 8.96
C ASN A 12 11.17 -11.95 9.11
N ALA A 13 11.97 -11.65 8.08
CA ALA A 13 13.42 -11.66 8.23
C ALA A 13 13.85 -10.41 9.01
N PRO A 14 14.49 -10.55 10.19
CA PRO A 14 14.87 -9.39 11.02
C PRO A 14 15.87 -8.51 10.26
N GLY A 15 15.52 -7.22 10.09
CA GLY A 15 16.39 -6.20 9.49
C GLY A 15 16.08 -5.82 8.04
N VAL A 16 15.12 -6.46 7.38
CA VAL A 16 14.58 -6.00 6.09
C VAL A 16 13.24 -5.30 6.37
N PRO A 17 13.08 -4.01 6.03
CA PRO A 17 11.78 -3.35 6.13
C PRO A 17 10.77 -4.16 5.34
N ASP A 18 9.67 -4.54 5.99
CA ASP A 18 8.57 -5.24 5.36
C ASP A 18 8.22 -4.54 4.04
N PRO A 19 8.24 -5.22 2.88
CA PRO A 19 7.85 -4.65 1.61
C PRO A 19 6.32 -4.51 1.55
N VAL A 20 5.75 -3.80 2.53
CA VAL A 20 4.32 -3.69 2.82
C VAL A 20 3.54 -3.24 1.58
N PHE A 21 4.10 -2.31 0.80
CA PHE A 21 3.50 -1.84 -0.45
C PHE A 21 3.48 -2.94 -1.52
N CYS A 22 4.61 -3.63 -1.74
CA CYS A 22 4.69 -4.77 -2.67
C CYS A 22 3.72 -5.89 -2.30
N HIS A 23 3.61 -6.23 -1.01
CA HIS A 23 2.71 -7.27 -0.53
C HIS A 23 1.24 -6.93 -0.80
N ILE A 24 0.84 -5.69 -0.52
CA ILE A 24 -0.52 -5.21 -0.83
C ILE A 24 -0.79 -5.28 -2.34
N LEU A 25 0.19 -4.90 -3.17
CA LEU A 25 0.06 -4.96 -4.62
C LEU A 25 -0.05 -6.41 -5.13
N GLN A 26 0.68 -7.36 -4.53
CA GLN A 26 0.57 -8.79 -4.83
C GLN A 26 -0.83 -9.32 -4.49
N HIS A 27 -1.37 -8.99 -3.31
CA HIS A 27 -2.75 -9.36 -2.93
C HIS A 27 -3.80 -8.84 -3.91
N ILE A 28 -3.65 -7.59 -4.37
CA ILE A 28 -4.56 -6.98 -5.35
C ILE A 28 -4.45 -7.70 -6.72
N LYS A 29 -3.23 -8.08 -7.11
CA LYS A 29 -2.99 -8.84 -8.35
C LYS A 29 -3.62 -10.22 -8.31
N ASP A 30 -3.49 -10.91 -7.18
CA ASP A 30 -3.93 -12.31 -7.04
C ASP A 30 -5.44 -12.44 -6.86
N ASN A 31 -6.10 -11.50 -6.18
CA ASN A 31 -7.55 -11.50 -5.95
C ASN A 31 -8.36 -10.86 -7.11
N SER A 32 -7.99 -11.24 -8.33
CA SER A 32 -8.12 -10.44 -9.56
C SER A 32 -9.53 -10.16 -10.13
N TYR A 33 -10.62 -10.70 -9.60
CA TYR A 33 -11.96 -10.39 -10.13
C TYR A 33 -12.77 -9.51 -9.18
N HIS A 34 -12.95 -9.93 -7.92
CA HIS A 34 -13.75 -9.18 -6.96
C HIS A 34 -13.14 -7.85 -6.54
N ILE A 35 -11.81 -7.77 -6.37
CA ILE A 35 -11.15 -6.52 -5.96
C ILE A 35 -11.12 -5.51 -7.10
N LYS A 36 -10.94 -5.97 -8.35
CA LYS A 36 -10.94 -5.08 -9.51
C LYS A 36 -12.29 -4.42 -9.70
N ASP A 37 -13.36 -5.20 -9.71
CA ASP A 37 -14.72 -4.70 -9.85
C ASP A 37 -15.06 -3.73 -8.72
N LEU A 38 -14.67 -4.06 -7.49
CA LEU A 38 -14.92 -3.20 -6.34
C LEU A 38 -14.14 -1.88 -6.38
N LEU A 39 -12.89 -1.90 -6.86
CA LEU A 39 -12.04 -0.70 -7.02
C LEU A 39 -12.48 0.20 -8.19
N THR A 40 -13.15 -0.35 -9.20
CA THR A 40 -13.57 0.40 -10.40
C THR A 40 -15.07 0.65 -10.50
N SER A 41 -15.87 0.10 -9.58
CA SER A 41 -17.32 0.28 -9.58
C SER A 41 -17.75 1.70 -9.19
N GLU A 42 -18.95 2.07 -9.61
CA GLU A 42 -19.64 3.30 -9.19
C GLU A 42 -19.90 3.35 -7.67
N SER A 43 -19.86 2.21 -6.98
CA SER A 43 -20.03 2.08 -5.52
C SER A 43 -18.70 1.88 -4.77
N SER A 44 -17.57 2.18 -5.41
CA SER A 44 -16.22 1.96 -4.85
C SER A 44 -15.91 2.81 -3.62
N ASP A 45 -16.67 3.88 -3.36
CA ASP A 45 -16.43 4.84 -2.27
C ASP A 45 -16.28 4.19 -0.89
N ILE A 46 -17.15 3.22 -0.56
CA ILE A 46 -17.11 2.55 0.75
C ILE A 46 -15.84 1.70 0.86
N PHE A 47 -15.50 0.94 -0.19
CA PHE A 47 -14.30 0.11 -0.19
C PHE A 47 -13.02 0.96 -0.16
N LEU A 48 -12.96 2.01 -0.98
CA LEU A 48 -11.82 2.93 -1.03
C LEU A 48 -11.63 3.65 0.31
N LYS A 49 -12.72 3.97 1.02
CA LYS A 49 -12.63 4.49 2.38
C LYS A 49 -11.96 3.48 3.33
N TYR A 50 -12.44 2.24 3.39
CA TYR A 50 -11.83 1.21 4.24
C TYR A 50 -10.39 0.89 3.85
N PHE A 51 -10.10 0.85 2.55
CA PHE A 51 -8.76 0.63 2.03
C PHE A 51 -7.80 1.76 2.42
N ARG A 52 -8.25 3.02 2.27
CA ARG A 52 -7.50 4.21 2.71
C ARG A 52 -7.25 4.20 4.21
N ASP A 53 -8.25 3.88 5.02
CA ASP A 53 -8.13 3.84 6.48
C ASP A 53 -7.13 2.74 6.93
N SER A 54 -7.16 1.59 6.26
CA SER A 54 -6.23 0.49 6.50
C SER A 54 -4.79 0.86 6.13
N LEU A 55 -4.59 1.47 4.95
CA LEU A 55 -3.28 1.97 4.51
C LEU A 55 -2.73 3.05 5.45
N ARG A 56 -3.58 3.97 5.89
CA ARG A 56 -3.20 5.03 6.83
C ARG A 56 -2.67 4.43 8.14
N SER A 57 -3.30 3.37 8.65
CA SER A 57 -2.81 2.65 9.84
C SER A 57 -1.46 1.97 9.59
N LEU A 58 -1.26 1.32 8.44
CA LEU A 58 0.00 0.64 8.11
C LEU A 58 1.16 1.62 7.88
N ILE A 59 0.88 2.73 7.19
CA ILE A 59 1.86 3.78 6.86
C ILE A 59 2.28 4.53 8.13
N SER A 60 1.34 4.80 9.05
CA SER A 60 1.69 5.49 10.31
C SER A 60 2.68 4.67 11.14
N ILE A 61 2.53 3.33 11.16
CA ILE A 61 3.49 2.43 11.82
C ILE A 61 4.87 2.53 11.16
N HIS A 62 4.95 2.48 9.83
CA HIS A 62 6.23 2.48 9.12
C HIS A 62 6.95 3.84 9.11
N ILE A 63 6.22 4.94 8.97
CA ILE A 63 6.80 6.28 8.79
C ILE A 63 7.10 6.96 10.12
N LEU A 64 6.14 6.96 11.05
CA LEU A 64 6.30 7.68 12.32
C LEU A 64 7.30 7.01 13.26
N GLN A 65 7.62 5.73 13.00
CA GLN A 65 8.65 5.00 13.75
C GLN A 65 10.03 5.08 13.11
N SER A 66 10.15 5.64 11.89
CA SER A 66 11.44 5.77 11.22
C SER A 66 12.27 6.91 11.83
N SER A 67 13.53 6.63 12.16
CA SER A 67 14.43 7.60 12.80
C SER A 67 14.81 8.77 11.89
N ASP A 68 14.64 8.62 10.57
CA ASP A 68 15.00 9.64 9.58
C ASP A 68 13.90 10.68 9.38
N HIS A 69 12.62 10.31 9.58
CA HIS A 69 11.49 11.23 9.53
C HIS A 69 11.62 12.38 10.53
N GLN A 70 12.21 12.14 11.71
CA GLN A 70 12.40 13.15 12.76
C GLN A 70 13.31 14.33 12.32
N LYS A 71 13.98 14.23 11.17
CA LYS A 71 14.88 15.27 10.65
C LYS A 71 14.24 16.21 9.62
N LYS A 72 12.97 16.00 9.24
CA LYS A 72 12.29 16.81 8.21
C LYS A 72 11.21 17.72 8.81
N ASP A 73 11.15 18.97 8.33
CA ASP A 73 10.18 19.99 8.75
C ASP A 73 8.76 19.77 8.18
N ILE A 74 8.40 18.52 7.85
CA ILE A 74 7.10 18.21 7.23
C ILE A 74 6.18 17.61 8.29
N PRO A 75 4.95 18.14 8.48
CA PRO A 75 4.01 17.58 9.43
C PRO A 75 3.64 16.12 9.12
N ASP A 76 3.67 15.26 10.14
CA ASP A 76 3.32 13.84 10.09
C ASP A 76 1.99 13.57 9.36
N GLU A 77 0.97 14.34 9.73
CA GLU A 77 -0.37 14.25 9.14
C GLU A 77 -0.39 14.56 7.64
N PHE A 78 0.47 15.50 7.19
CA PHE A 78 0.60 15.83 5.78
C PHE A 78 1.26 14.68 5.01
N LEU A 79 2.36 14.14 5.52
CA LEU A 79 3.06 12.99 4.90
C LEU A 79 2.16 11.77 4.85
N LEU A 80 1.47 11.48 5.95
CA LEU A 80 0.54 10.37 6.05
C LEU A 80 -0.58 10.49 5.00
N ASN A 81 -1.19 11.66 4.87
CA ASN A 81 -2.20 11.91 3.85
C ASN A 81 -1.63 11.81 2.43
N HIS A 82 -0.44 12.37 2.18
CA HIS A 82 0.21 12.35 0.87
C HIS A 82 0.52 10.94 0.41
N ILE A 83 1.13 10.12 1.26
CA ILE A 83 1.58 8.76 0.91
C ILE A 83 0.37 7.83 0.79
N THR A 84 -0.60 7.93 1.70
CA THR A 84 -1.84 7.16 1.59
C THR A 84 -2.60 7.52 0.32
N GLY A 85 -2.78 8.81 0.04
CA GLY A 85 -3.52 9.29 -1.13
C GLY A 85 -2.85 8.88 -2.44
N SER A 86 -1.54 9.13 -2.57
CA SER A 86 -0.79 8.78 -3.78
C SER A 86 -0.76 7.27 -4.04
N PHE A 87 -0.68 6.44 -3.00
CA PHE A 87 -0.74 4.98 -3.15
C PHE A 87 -2.11 4.51 -3.66
N VAL A 88 -3.20 5.01 -3.09
CA VAL A 88 -4.57 4.67 -3.55
C VAL A 88 -4.77 5.07 -5.01
N GLU A 89 -4.37 6.29 -5.39
CA GLU A 89 -4.45 6.76 -6.77
C GLU A 89 -3.61 5.90 -7.73
N MET A 90 -2.40 5.51 -7.33
CA MET A 90 -1.55 4.61 -8.11
C MET A 90 -2.23 3.26 -8.34
N VAL A 91 -2.83 2.67 -7.30
CA VAL A 91 -3.55 1.39 -7.42
C VAL A 91 -4.73 1.52 -8.38
N GLN A 92 -5.54 2.58 -8.25
CA GLN A 92 -6.68 2.80 -9.16
C GLN A 92 -6.21 2.98 -10.61
N TRP A 93 -5.14 3.75 -10.83
CA TRP A 93 -4.52 3.91 -12.14
C TRP A 93 -4.04 2.56 -12.70
N TRP A 94 -3.36 1.75 -11.90
CA TRP A 94 -2.84 0.45 -12.30
C TRP A 94 -3.96 -0.51 -12.71
N VAL A 95 -5.04 -0.58 -11.91
CA VAL A 95 -6.22 -1.40 -12.21
C VAL A 95 -6.90 -0.94 -13.51
N LYS A 96 -7.14 0.37 -13.68
CA LYS A 96 -7.72 0.94 -14.90
C LYS A 96 -6.88 0.64 -16.15
N ASN A 97 -5.56 0.55 -15.99
CA ASN A 97 -4.63 0.23 -17.06
C ASN A 97 -4.39 -1.27 -17.27
N ARG A 98 -5.29 -2.13 -16.77
CA ARG A 98 -5.20 -3.61 -16.90
C ARG A 98 -3.96 -4.21 -16.24
N MET A 99 -3.46 -3.57 -15.20
CA MET A 99 -2.34 -4.05 -14.39
C MET A 99 -1.09 -4.40 -15.20
N LYS A 100 -0.68 -3.49 -16.10
CA LYS A 100 0.47 -3.72 -16.99
C LYS A 100 1.78 -3.98 -16.25
N GLN A 101 2.03 -3.22 -15.18
CA GLN A 101 3.23 -3.35 -14.34
C GLN A 101 3.09 -4.51 -13.35
N THR A 102 4.21 -5.11 -12.95
CA THR A 102 4.22 -6.04 -11.81
C THR A 102 4.13 -5.30 -10.47
N PRO A 103 3.70 -5.98 -9.39
CA PRO A 103 3.72 -5.43 -8.03
C PRO A 103 5.10 -4.89 -7.63
N GLU A 104 6.16 -5.60 -7.98
CA GLU A 104 7.55 -5.25 -7.66
C GLU A 104 8.01 -4.01 -8.44
N GLU A 105 7.62 -3.88 -9.71
CA GLU A 105 7.91 -2.68 -10.50
C GLU A 105 7.22 -1.44 -9.91
N LEU A 106 5.97 -1.58 -9.47
CA LEU A 106 5.22 -0.48 -8.84
C LEU A 106 5.74 -0.14 -7.45
N ASP A 107 6.08 -1.15 -6.63
CA ASP A 107 6.73 -0.94 -5.33
C ASP A 107 8.02 -0.14 -5.50
N PHE A 108 8.87 -0.56 -6.43
CA PHE A 108 10.12 0.14 -6.72
C PHE A 108 9.88 1.60 -7.15
N CYS A 109 8.96 1.81 -8.10
CA CYS A 109 8.60 3.16 -8.55
C CYS A 109 8.08 4.04 -7.41
N PHE A 110 7.12 3.51 -6.64
CA PHE A 110 6.48 4.23 -5.55
C PHE A 110 7.48 4.58 -4.45
N ARG A 111 8.28 3.61 -4.01
CA ARG A 111 9.33 3.80 -3.00
C ARG A 111 10.35 4.84 -3.43
N SER A 112 10.74 4.85 -4.71
CA SER A 112 11.67 5.84 -5.26
C SER A 112 11.14 7.28 -5.19
N VAL A 113 9.81 7.46 -5.23
CA VAL A 113 9.16 8.77 -5.13
C VAL A 113 8.97 9.20 -3.68
N ILE A 114 8.63 8.28 -2.77
CA ILE A 114 8.38 8.61 -1.35
C ILE A 114 9.67 8.75 -0.53
N TYR A 115 10.74 8.02 -0.86
CA TYR A 115 11.97 7.99 -0.07
C TYR A 115 12.67 9.35 0.05
N PRO A 116 12.72 10.20 -0.99
CA PRO A 116 13.23 11.57 -0.84
C PRO A 116 12.42 12.44 0.13
N VAL A 117 11.16 12.09 0.39
CA VAL A 117 10.21 12.88 1.21
C VAL A 117 10.07 12.36 2.65
N ILE A 118 10.36 11.07 2.89
CA ILE A 118 10.48 10.44 4.23
C ILE A 118 11.90 10.57 4.77
#